data_AF-A0A845KSI6-F1
#
_entry.id   AF-A0A845KSI6-F1
#
_cell.length_a   1.000
_cell.length_b   1.000
_cell.length_c   1.000
_cell.angle_alpha   90.00
_cell.angle_beta   90.00
_cell.angle_gamma   90.00
#
_symmetry.space_group_name_H-M   'P 1'
#
loop_
_entity.id
_entity.type
_entity.pdbx_description
1 polymer ?
#
loop_
_entity_poly.entity_id
_entity_poly.type
_entity_poly.pdbx_seq_one_letter_code
_entity_poly.pdbx_strand_id
1 'polypeptide(L)'
;MESGLQELKFSRYNQKVELSGKLFLYNALTGGYASVDEEYRDNFDKCDFKKLDSMKELAELPNAIINQLMEGGFIIPKNFDEFNVIKSMHYRGRFGANKALTMTLIPTMNCNFRCPYCYEKDKKYPVKKMTTEVMDYSSCKKGRVKL
;
A
#
# COMPACT_ATOMS: atom_id res chain seq x y z
N MET A 1 22.91 24.08 12.30
CA MET A 1 21.65 23.30 12.37
C MET A 1 20.65 23.76 11.31
N GLU A 2 20.57 25.07 11.00
CA GLU A 2 19.79 25.59 9.85
C GLU A 2 20.27 25.11 8.47
N SER A 3 21.52 24.64 8.36
CA SER A 3 22.15 24.31 7.08
C SER A 3 21.66 23.01 6.41
N GLY A 4 21.01 22.10 7.14
CA GLY A 4 20.53 20.82 6.57
C GLY A 4 19.14 20.89 5.95
N LEU A 5 18.22 21.64 6.56
CA LEU A 5 16.84 21.81 6.08
C LEU A 5 16.75 22.62 4.78
N GLN A 6 17.74 23.48 4.51
CA GLN A 6 17.80 24.27 3.28
C GLN A 6 17.98 23.42 2.02
N GLU A 7 18.50 22.19 2.14
CA GLU A 7 18.69 21.25 1.02
C GLU A 7 17.53 20.27 0.86
N LEU A 8 16.49 20.40 1.68
CA LEU A 8 15.33 19.51 1.70
C LEU A 8 14.07 20.20 1.16
N LYS A 9 13.12 19.39 0.67
CA LYS A 9 11.79 19.82 0.25
C LYS A 9 10.75 18.75 0.62
N PHE A 10 9.49 19.16 0.73
CA PHE A 10 8.39 18.20 0.81
C PHE A 10 8.26 17.41 -0.49
N SER A 11 7.95 16.12 -0.36
CA SER A 11 7.52 15.30 -1.48
C SER A 11 6.20 15.82 -2.05
N ARG A 12 6.08 15.85 -3.37
CA ARG A 12 4.83 16.23 -4.06
C ARG A 12 3.68 15.25 -3.83
N TYR A 13 3.99 14.05 -3.33
CA TYR A 13 3.06 12.95 -3.14
C TYR A 13 2.59 12.80 -1.69
N ASN A 14 2.93 13.76 -0.82
CA ASN A 14 2.40 13.81 0.52
C ASN A 14 0.92 14.20 0.55
N GLN A 15 0.18 13.53 1.41
CA GLN A 15 -1.22 13.83 1.73
C GLN A 15 -1.40 13.84 3.23
N LYS A 16 -2.20 14.80 3.70
CA LYS A 16 -2.70 14.82 5.08
C LYS A 16 -4.07 14.17 5.10
N VAL A 17 -4.29 13.29 6.05
CA VAL A 17 -5.58 12.59 6.23
C VAL A 17 -5.97 12.74 7.69
N GLU A 18 -7.13 13.32 7.94
CA GLU A 18 -7.71 13.38 9.28
C GLU A 18 -8.68 12.21 9.47
N LEU A 19 -8.45 11.39 10.48
CA LEU A 19 -9.30 10.25 10.80
C LEU A 19 -9.51 10.17 12.30
N SER A 20 -10.78 10.15 12.74
CA SER A 20 -11.15 10.05 14.15
C SER A 20 -10.46 11.10 15.04
N GLY A 21 -10.29 12.32 14.53
CA GLY A 21 -9.64 13.43 15.23
C GLY A 21 -8.12 13.36 15.29
N LYS A 22 -7.49 12.36 14.67
CA LYS A 22 -6.02 12.24 14.54
C LYS A 22 -5.56 12.62 13.15
N LEU A 23 -4.41 13.28 13.09
CA LEU A 23 -3.76 13.65 11.83
C LEU A 23 -2.79 12.54 11.39
N PHE A 24 -2.93 12.11 10.15
CA PHE A 24 -2.05 11.16 9.50
C PHE A 24 -1.38 11.77 8.27
N LEU A 25 -0.14 11.37 8.05
CA LEU A 25 0.62 11.68 6.86
C LEU A 25 0.74 10.42 6.01
N TYR A 26 0.46 10.55 4.72
CA TYR A 26 0.63 9.48 3.76
C TYR A 26 1.45 9.96 2.55
N ASN A 27 2.47 9.22 2.16
CA ASN A 27 3.22 9.47 0.94
C ASN A 27 2.83 8.44 -0.13
N ALA A 28 2.20 8.92 -1.21
CA ALA A 28 1.70 8.03 -2.27
C ALA A 28 2.80 7.44 -3.17
N LEU A 29 4.04 7.94 -3.11
CA LEU A 29 5.16 7.43 -3.90
C LEU A 29 5.91 6.32 -3.18
N THR A 30 6.25 6.52 -1.91
CA THR A 30 7.00 5.55 -1.09
C THR A 30 6.08 4.59 -0.35
N GLY A 31 4.81 4.93 -0.17
CA GLY A 31 3.89 4.23 0.73
C GLY A 31 4.12 4.57 2.21
N GLY A 32 4.94 5.58 2.51
CA GLY A 32 5.19 6.04 3.87
C GLY A 32 3.90 6.44 4.57
N TYR A 33 3.76 6.03 5.83
CA TYR A 33 2.58 6.29 6.65
C TYR A 33 3.01 6.64 8.08
N ALA A 34 2.50 7.75 8.61
CA ALA A 34 2.81 8.21 9.95
C ALA A 34 1.57 8.82 10.61
N SER A 35 1.39 8.55 11.90
CA SER A 35 0.50 9.33 12.76
C SER A 35 1.25 10.50 13.35
N VAL A 36 0.64 11.68 13.39
CA VAL A 36 1.20 12.86 14.03
C VAL A 36 0.70 12.90 15.47
N ASP A 37 1.64 12.97 16.42
CA ASP A 37 1.31 13.18 17.83
C ASP A 37 0.75 14.59 18.06
N GLU A 38 -0.12 14.74 19.05
CA GLU A 38 -0.80 16.02 19.34
C GLU A 38 0.17 17.18 19.59
N GLU A 39 1.34 16.91 20.18
CA GLU A 39 2.40 17.89 20.44
C GLU A 39 2.87 18.59 19.16
N TYR A 40 2.92 17.88 18.03
CA TYR A 40 3.45 18.40 16.76
C TYR A 40 2.35 18.77 15.75
N ARG A 41 1.09 18.60 16.13
CA ARG A 41 -0.05 18.80 15.23
C ARG A 41 -0.04 20.19 14.61
N ASP A 42 0.22 21.22 15.41
CA ASP A 42 0.23 22.61 14.95
C ASP A 42 1.31 22.88 13.90
N ASN A 43 2.50 22.27 14.04
CA ASN A 43 3.57 22.36 13.04
C ASN A 43 3.09 21.77 11.70
N PHE A 44 2.49 20.59 11.75
CA PHE A 44 2.03 19.91 10.54
C PHE A 44 0.79 20.56 9.94
N ASP A 45 -0.11 21.15 10.71
CA ASP A 45 -1.29 21.86 10.18
C ASP A 45 -0.87 23.10 9.37
N LYS A 46 0.14 23.85 9.84
CA LYS A 46 0.72 24.99 9.13
C LYS A 46 1.54 24.62 7.90
N CYS A 47 2.06 23.39 7.84
CA CYS A 47 2.84 22.92 6.69
C CYS A 47 1.98 22.81 5.42
N ASP A 48 2.20 23.64 4.41
CA ASP A 48 1.67 23.40 3.07
C ASP A 48 2.71 22.61 2.27
N PHE A 49 2.46 21.32 2.04
CA PHE A 49 3.38 20.44 1.30
C PHE A 49 3.63 20.87 -0.15
N LYS A 50 2.85 21.82 -0.69
CA LYS A 50 3.08 22.39 -2.03
C LYS A 50 4.00 23.60 -2.01
N LYS A 51 4.26 24.21 -0.84
CA LYS A 51 5.07 25.42 -0.71
C LYS A 51 6.42 25.08 -0.09
N LEU A 52 7.49 25.60 -0.71
CA LEU A 52 8.85 25.38 -0.24
C LEU A 52 9.13 26.09 1.09
N ASP A 53 8.49 27.26 1.31
CA ASP A 53 8.66 28.07 2.51
C ASP A 53 8.14 27.40 3.78
N SER A 54 7.21 26.44 3.65
CA SER A 54 6.65 25.71 4.77
C SER A 54 7.64 24.75 5.45
N MET A 55 8.83 24.53 4.88
CA MET A 55 9.89 23.75 5.54
C MET A 55 10.38 24.38 6.84
N LYS A 56 10.19 25.69 7.03
CA LYS A 56 10.56 26.40 8.26
C LYS A 56 9.76 25.92 9.48
N GLU A 57 8.53 25.48 9.29
CA GLU A 57 7.66 24.96 10.36
C GLU A 57 8.22 23.67 10.99
N LEU A 58 9.16 23.00 10.30
CA LEU A 58 9.85 21.81 10.79
C LEU A 58 11.15 22.11 11.54
N ALA A 59 11.60 23.37 11.57
CA ALA A 59 12.86 23.75 12.22
C ALA A 59 12.85 23.54 13.74
N GLU A 60 11.66 23.55 14.34
CA GLU A 60 11.44 23.33 15.77
C GLU A 60 11.32 21.85 16.14
N LEU A 61 11.23 20.95 15.15
CA LEU A 61 11.07 19.53 15.41
C LEU A 61 12.40 18.86 15.81
N PRO A 62 12.37 17.85 16.69
CA PRO A 62 13.53 17.03 17.00
C PRO A 62 14.11 16.38 15.73
N ASN A 63 15.45 16.30 15.64
CA ASN A 63 16.14 15.65 14.53
C ASN A 63 15.70 14.19 14.30
N ALA A 64 15.28 13.49 15.36
CA ALA A 64 14.74 12.14 15.24
C ALA A 64 13.47 12.10 14.36
N ILE A 65 12.57 13.07 14.51
CA ILE A 65 11.36 13.19 13.70
C ILE A 65 11.72 13.54 12.26
N ILE A 66 12.65 14.47 12.05
CA ILE A 66 13.12 14.83 10.71
C ILE A 66 13.68 13.61 9.98
N ASN A 67 14.49 12.80 10.66
CA ASN A 67 15.03 11.56 10.09
C ASN A 67 13.93 10.55 9.73
N GLN A 68 12.91 10.39 10.59
CA GLN A 68 11.76 9.53 10.31
C GLN A 68 10.95 10.05 9.10
N LEU A 69 10.79 11.37 8.96
CA LEU A 69 10.14 11.98 7.82
C LEU A 69 10.92 11.77 6.52
N MET A 70 12.25 11.81 6.58
CA MET A 70 13.11 11.48 5.43
C MET A 70 13.04 10.00 5.08
N GLU A 71 13.09 9.11 6.06
CA GLU A 71 12.99 7.66 5.86
C GLU A 71 11.62 7.26 5.27
N GLY A 72 10.54 7.88 5.74
CA GLY A 72 9.19 7.72 5.18
C GLY A 72 9.00 8.36 3.79
N GLY A 73 9.97 9.14 3.30
CA GLY A 73 9.89 9.84 2.02
C GLY A 73 8.99 11.08 2.03
N PHE A 74 8.56 11.55 3.20
CA PHE A 74 7.78 12.77 3.34
C PHE A 74 8.61 14.00 2.99
N ILE A 75 9.90 13.96 3.32
CA ILE A 75 10.86 15.00 2.99
C ILE A 75 11.98 14.38 2.19
N ILE A 76 12.38 15.04 1.12
CA ILE A 76 13.37 14.56 0.16
C ILE A 76 14.40 15.64 -0.15
N PRO A 77 15.59 15.27 -0.67
CA PRO A 77 16.54 16.24 -1.19
C PRO A 77 15.93 17.13 -2.28
N LYS A 78 16.29 18.41 -2.33
CA LYS A 78 15.78 19.36 -3.33
C LYS A 78 16.07 18.93 -4.76
N ASN A 79 17.27 18.37 -4.97
CA ASN A 79 17.74 17.85 -6.25
C ASN A 79 17.11 16.51 -6.65
N PHE A 80 16.32 15.88 -5.79
CA PHE A 80 15.65 14.63 -6.10
C PHE A 80 14.44 14.87 -7.03
N ASP A 81 14.45 14.19 -8.17
CA ASP A 81 13.39 14.27 -9.17
C ASP A 81 12.45 13.06 -9.08
N GLU A 82 11.40 13.23 -8.28
CA GLU A 82 10.36 12.22 -8.07
C GLU A 82 9.67 11.80 -9.36
N PHE A 83 9.49 12.73 -10.31
CA PHE A 83 8.82 12.44 -11.58
C PHE A 83 9.67 11.52 -12.44
N ASN A 84 10.98 11.76 -12.50
CA ASN A 84 11.91 10.90 -13.23
C ASN A 84 12.01 9.50 -12.61
N VAL A 85 11.90 9.37 -11.29
CA VAL A 85 11.82 8.06 -10.62
C VAL A 85 10.58 7.29 -11.07
N ILE A 86 9.41 7.92 -11.02
CA ILE A 86 8.15 7.30 -11.46
C ILE A 86 8.20 6.94 -12.94
N LYS A 87 8.71 7.84 -13.79
CA LYS A 87 8.89 7.60 -15.22
C LYS A 87 9.80 6.40 -15.47
N SER A 88 10.87 6.27 -14.71
CA SER A 88 11.81 5.14 -14.80
C SER A 88 11.16 3.83 -14.36
N MET A 89 10.40 3.83 -13.27
CA MET A 89 9.61 2.67 -12.82
C MET A 89 8.58 2.26 -13.88
N HIS A 90 7.88 3.23 -14.47
CA HIS A 90 6.90 2.99 -15.53
C HIS A 90 7.55 2.34 -16.76
N TYR A 91 8.66 2.90 -17.26
CA TYR A 91 9.38 2.32 -18.40
C TYR A 91 9.97 0.96 -18.09
N ARG A 92 10.47 0.72 -16.87
CA ARG A 92 10.91 -0.60 -16.45
C ARG A 92 9.76 -1.60 -16.39
N GLY A 93 8.57 -1.21 -15.94
CA GLY A 93 7.40 -2.09 -15.95
C GLY A 93 6.89 -2.40 -17.36
N ARG A 94 6.93 -1.40 -18.26
CA ARG A 94 6.42 -1.52 -19.63
C ARG A 94 7.39 -2.21 -20.60
N PHE A 95 8.67 -1.84 -20.52
CA PHE A 95 9.71 -2.24 -21.48
C PHE A 95 10.85 -3.01 -20.84
N GLY A 96 10.88 -3.13 -19.51
CA GLY A 96 11.85 -4.00 -18.85
C GLY A 96 11.70 -5.42 -19.39
N ALA A 97 12.81 -6.14 -19.41
CA ALA A 97 12.90 -7.49 -19.94
C ALA A 97 12.14 -8.52 -19.07
N ASN A 98 10.85 -8.30 -18.86
CA ASN A 98 9.93 -9.26 -18.27
C ASN A 98 9.66 -10.31 -19.35
N LYS A 99 10.57 -11.29 -19.44
CA LYS A 99 10.52 -12.40 -20.38
C LYS A 99 9.49 -13.47 -19.99
N ALA A 100 8.57 -13.16 -19.07
CA ALA A 100 7.62 -14.11 -18.54
C ALA A 100 6.26 -13.95 -19.22
N LEU A 101 5.83 -14.98 -19.94
CA LEU A 101 4.43 -15.14 -20.35
C LEU A 101 3.66 -15.73 -19.18
N THR A 102 2.65 -15.00 -18.68
CA THR A 102 1.70 -15.55 -17.71
C THR A 102 0.50 -16.09 -18.46
N MET A 103 0.31 -17.41 -18.43
CA MET A 103 -0.84 -18.09 -19.01
C MET A 103 -1.63 -18.78 -17.91
N THR A 104 -2.91 -18.43 -17.76
CA THR A 104 -3.82 -19.14 -16.85
C THR A 104 -4.56 -20.20 -17.64
N LEU A 105 -4.26 -21.47 -17.37
CA LEU A 105 -4.99 -22.59 -17.92
C LEU A 105 -6.12 -22.97 -16.97
N ILE A 106 -7.35 -23.02 -17.48
CA ILE A 106 -8.51 -23.54 -16.75
C ILE A 106 -8.98 -24.79 -17.51
N PRO A 107 -8.45 -25.99 -17.19
CA PRO A 107 -8.70 -27.20 -17.96
C PRO A 107 -10.19 -27.61 -17.96
N THR A 108 -10.94 -27.19 -16.95
CA THR A 108 -12.38 -27.43 -16.86
C THR A 108 -13.06 -26.30 -16.10
N MET A 109 -14.27 -25.94 -16.58
CA MET A 109 -15.15 -25.01 -15.87
C MET A 109 -16.18 -25.76 -14.99
N ASN A 110 -16.14 -27.09 -14.95
CA ASN A 110 -17.04 -27.91 -14.12
C ASN A 110 -16.65 -27.82 -12.65
N CYS A 111 -17.11 -26.76 -11.99
CA CYS A 111 -16.99 -26.60 -10.55
C CYS A 111 -18.21 -27.22 -9.84
N ASN A 112 -17.98 -28.00 -8.79
CA ASN A 112 -19.01 -28.58 -7.93
C ASN A 112 -19.45 -27.65 -6.78
N PHE A 113 -18.86 -26.45 -6.70
CA PHE A 113 -19.24 -25.40 -5.75
C PHE A 113 -20.14 -24.34 -6.43
N ARG A 114 -21.01 -23.70 -5.64
CA ARG A 114 -21.92 -22.64 -6.08
C ARG A 114 -21.67 -21.34 -5.30
N CYS A 115 -20.41 -20.87 -5.32
CA CYS A 115 -20.01 -19.70 -4.53
C CYS A 115 -20.75 -18.44 -5.01
N PRO A 116 -21.37 -17.65 -4.10
CA PRO A 116 -22.15 -16.47 -4.48
C PRO A 116 -21.33 -15.34 -5.12
N TYR A 117 -20.00 -15.36 -4.90
CA TYR A 117 -19.04 -14.42 -5.47
C TYR A 117 -18.33 -14.94 -6.73
N CYS A 118 -18.68 -16.14 -7.23
CA CYS A 118 -18.06 -16.68 -8.42
C CYS A 118 -18.51 -15.89 -9.67
N TYR A 119 -17.57 -15.47 -10.50
CA TYR A 119 -17.88 -14.81 -11.78
C TYR A 119 -18.65 -15.73 -12.76
N GLU A 120 -18.68 -17.04 -12.49
CA GLU A 120 -19.40 -18.05 -13.26
C GLU A 120 -20.71 -18.50 -12.63
N LYS A 121 -21.18 -17.84 -11.57
CA LYS A 121 -22.37 -18.26 -10.80
C LYS A 121 -23.62 -18.45 -11.68
N ASP A 122 -23.77 -17.67 -12.74
CA ASP A 122 -24.94 -17.69 -13.64
C ASP A 122 -24.81 -18.75 -14.76
N LYS A 123 -23.66 -19.42 -14.86
CA LYS A 123 -23.47 -20.51 -15.83
C LYS A 123 -24.16 -21.80 -15.33
N LYS A 124 -25.04 -22.32 -16.18
CA LYS A 124 -25.75 -23.59 -15.94
C LYS A 124 -24.83 -24.79 -16.18
N TYR A 125 -23.97 -25.08 -15.21
CA TYR A 125 -23.21 -26.33 -15.21
C TYR A 125 -24.12 -27.53 -14.94
N PRO A 126 -23.93 -28.68 -15.62
CA PRO A 126 -24.66 -29.90 -15.32
C PRO A 126 -24.49 -30.22 -13.84
N VAL A 127 -25.61 -30.29 -13.12
CA VAL A 127 -25.62 -30.37 -11.66
C VAL A 127 -25.30 -31.80 -11.23
N LYS A 128 -24.06 -32.24 -11.41
CA LYS A 128 -23.54 -33.35 -10.61
C LYS A 128 -23.24 -32.76 -9.23
N LYS A 129 -24.25 -32.78 -8.35
CA LYS A 129 -24.03 -32.50 -6.93
C LYS A 129 -22.99 -33.51 -6.42
N MET A 130 -22.13 -33.06 -5.51
CA MET A 130 -21.23 -33.97 -4.81
C MET A 130 -22.08 -35.06 -4.14
N THR A 131 -21.71 -36.33 -4.31
CA THR A 131 -22.39 -37.43 -3.60
C THR A 131 -22.09 -37.36 -2.11
N THR A 132 -22.98 -37.92 -1.30
CA THR A 132 -22.80 -38.01 0.16
C THR A 132 -21.51 -38.74 0.53
N GLU A 133 -21.15 -39.78 -0.22
CA GLU A 133 -19.90 -40.51 -0.05
C GLU A 133 -18.64 -39.61 -0.22
N VAL A 134 -18.66 -38.72 -1.21
CA VAL A 134 -17.52 -37.81 -1.47
C VAL A 134 -17.46 -36.71 -0.41
N MET A 135 -18.61 -36.26 0.11
CA MET A 135 -18.67 -35.33 1.24
C MET A 135 -18.13 -35.97 2.53
N ASP A 136 -18.50 -37.22 2.81
CA ASP A 136 -18.04 -37.97 3.98
C ASP A 136 -16.55 -38.31 3.92
N TYR A 137 -15.99 -38.49 2.71
CA TYR A 137 -14.57 -38.72 2.51
C TYR A 137 -13.73 -37.44 2.72
N SER A 138 -14.23 -36.29 2.27
CA SER A 138 -13.53 -35.00 2.39
C SER A 138 -13.69 -34.35 3.77
N SER A 139 -14.76 -34.70 4.50
CA SER A 139 -14.87 -34.45 5.94
C SER A 139 -14.10 -35.53 6.71
N CYS A 140 -12.76 -35.45 6.62
CA CYS A 140 -11.83 -36.20 7.45
C CYS A 140 -12.43 -36.40 8.85
N LYS A 141 -12.88 -37.63 9.13
CA LYS A 141 -13.15 -38.09 10.50
C LYS A 141 -11.81 -37.98 11.21
N LYS A 142 -11.54 -36.81 11.80
CA LYS A 142 -10.51 -36.66 12.83
C LYS A 142 -10.77 -37.79 13.81
N GLY A 143 -9.93 -38.81 13.74
CA GLY A 143 -9.88 -39.84 14.75
C GLY A 143 -9.71 -39.11 16.07
N ARG A 144 -10.76 -39.08 16.89
CA ARG A 144 -10.58 -38.95 18.33
C ARG A 144 -9.92 -40.23 18.77
N VAL A 145 -8.60 -40.28 18.66
CA VAL A 145 -7.81 -41.12 19.54
C VAL A 145 -8.02 -40.50 20.92
N LYS A 146 -8.87 -41.13 21.72
CA LYS A 146 -8.82 -40.97 23.17
C LYS A 146 -7.49 -41.61 23.59
N LEU A 147 -6.53 -40.78 23.99
CA LEU A 147 -5.56 -41.20 24.99
C LEU A 147 -6.23 -41.06 26.37
#